data_AF-A0A917C5Y6-F1
#
_entry.id   AF-A0A917C5Y6-F1
#
_cell.length_a   1.000
_cell.length_b   1.000
_cell.length_c   1.000
_cell.angle_alpha   90.00
_cell.angle_beta   90.00
_cell.angle_gamma   90.00
#
_symmetry.space_group_name_H-M   'P 1'
#
loop_
_entity.id
_entity.type
_entity.pdbx_description
1 polymer ?
#
loop_
_entity_poly.entity_id
_entity_poly.type
_entity_poly.pdbx_seq_one_letter_code
_entity_poly.pdbx_strand_id
1 'polypeptide(L)' 'MKSLVNDKPLTKSMVGNRIWALQKTDEAAFQRELVTYFALACPGYSIVRVEYPYIFLQ' A
#
# COMPACT_ATOMS: atom_id res chain seq x y z
N MET A 1 -8.86 -9.79 -12.92
CA MET A 1 -7.53 -10.19 -12.40
C MET A 1 -7.67 -10.51 -10.93
N LYS A 2 -7.42 -11.75 -10.50
CA LYS A 2 -7.36 -12.10 -9.07
C LYS A 2 -5.95 -11.76 -8.57
N SER A 3 -5.81 -10.72 -7.75
CA SER A 3 -4.55 -10.44 -7.05
C SER A 3 -4.43 -11.45 -5.91
N LEU A 4 -3.76 -12.56 -6.17
CA LEU A 4 -3.45 -13.60 -5.18
C LEU A 4 -1.96 -13.57 -4.89
N VAL A 5 -1.60 -13.72 -3.62
CA VAL A 5 -0.24 -14.12 -3.21
C VAL A 5 -0.42 -15.35 -2.32
N ASN A 6 0.30 -16.44 -2.63
CA ASN A 6 0.15 -17.74 -1.96
C ASN A 6 -1.32 -18.23 -1.89
N ASP A 7 -2.08 -18.09 -2.98
CA ASP A 7 -3.50 -18.47 -3.07
C ASP A 7 -4.46 -17.77 -2.10
N LYS A 8 -3.99 -16.75 -1.36
CA LYS A 8 -4.81 -15.93 -0.47
C LYS A 8 -5.27 -14.65 -1.18
N PRO A 9 -6.55 -14.26 -1.04
CA PRO A 9 -7.03 -12.99 -1.57
C PRO A 9 -6.33 -11.84 -0.85
N LEU A 10 -5.76 -10.91 -1.62
CA LEU A 10 -5.15 -9.71 -1.06
C LEU A 10 -6.21 -8.72 -0.59
N THR A 11 -5.97 -8.11 0.57
CA THR A 11 -6.76 -6.97 1.01
C THR A 11 -6.41 -5.78 0.14
N LYS A 12 -7.41 -5.23 -0.56
CA LYS A 12 -7.28 -4.06 -1.42
C LYS A 12 -7.63 -2.81 -0.62
N SER A 13 -6.70 -1.87 -0.55
CA SER A 13 -6.85 -0.60 0.17
C SER A 13 -6.40 0.59 -0.70
N MET A 14 -6.56 1.80 -0.17
CA MET A 14 -6.19 3.06 -0.79
C MET A 14 -5.59 4.02 0.24
N VAL A 15 -4.79 4.96 -0.24
CA VAL A 15 -4.28 6.08 0.54
C VAL A 15 -4.67 7.40 -0.11
N GLY A 16 -4.66 8.48 0.69
CA GLY A 16 -5.02 9.81 0.21
C GLY A 16 -4.06 10.35 -0.86
N ASN A 17 -4.55 11.31 -1.64
CA ASN A 17 -3.79 11.94 -2.73
C ASN A 17 -2.46 12.57 -2.29
N ARG A 18 -2.36 13.04 -1.03
CA ARG A 18 -1.12 13.56 -0.46
C ARG A 18 -0.01 12.51 -0.49
N ILE A 19 -0.32 11.29 -0.03
CA ILE A 19 0.67 10.20 0.01
C ILE A 19 1.02 9.82 -1.43
N TRP A 20 0.02 9.70 -2.31
CA TRP A 20 0.27 9.43 -3.74
C TRP A 20 1.12 10.48 -4.45
N ALA A 21 1.02 11.76 -4.06
CA ALA A 21 1.83 12.83 -4.66
C ALA A 21 3.33 12.59 -4.42
N LEU A 22 3.70 12.00 -3.27
CA LEU A 22 5.09 11.68 -2.96
C LEU A 22 5.69 10.66 -3.92
N GLN A 23 4.89 9.75 -4.47
CA GLN A 23 5.40 8.72 -5.39
C GLN A 23 6.18 9.32 -6.57
N LYS A 24 5.79 10.51 -7.05
CA LYS A 24 6.42 11.17 -8.20
C LYS A 24 7.60 12.08 -7.83
N THR A 25 7.66 12.55 -6.59
CA THR A 25 8.62 13.57 -6.15
C THR A 25 9.69 13.03 -5.20
N ASP A 26 9.32 12.07 -4.35
CA ASP A 26 10.19 11.42 -3.37
C ASP A 26 9.63 10.02 -3.05
N GLU A 27 10.09 9.04 -3.82
CA GLU A 27 9.69 7.64 -3.66
C GLU A 27 10.08 7.08 -2.28
N ALA A 28 11.19 7.54 -1.69
CA ALA A 28 11.61 7.09 -0.36
C ALA A 28 10.70 7.65 0.74
N ALA A 29 10.22 8.89 0.60
CA ALA A 29 9.18 9.43 1.48
C ALA A 29 7.85 8.72 1.28
N PHE A 30 7.48 8.38 0.04
CA PHE A 30 6.26 7.62 -0.26
C PHE A 30 6.25 6.26 0.45
N GLN A 31 7.34 5.47 0.33
CA GLN A 31 7.44 4.17 1.01
C GLN A 31 7.36 4.31 2.54
N ARG A 32 8.03 5.31 3.12
CA ARG A 32 7.98 5.56 4.57
C ARG A 32 6.59 5.97 5.05
N GLU A 33 5.92 6.88 4.35
CA GLU A 33 4.54 7.27 4.70
C GLU A 33 3.57 6.10 4.53
N LEU A 34 3.69 5.30 3.47
CA LEU A 34 2.85 4.10 3.26
C LEU A 34 2.98 3.10 4.41
N VAL A 35 4.21 2.74 4.78
CA VAL A 35 4.47 1.80 5.89
C VAL A 35 3.90 2.36 7.19
N THR A 36 4.13 3.64 7.48
CA THR A 36 3.61 4.29 8.69
C THR A 36 2.07 4.30 8.71
N TYR A 37 1.45 4.64 7.58
CA TYR A 37 -0.01 4.68 7.45
C TYR A 37 -0.63 3.30 7.71
N PHE A 38 -0.12 2.24 7.07
CA PHE A 38 -0.67 0.90 7.24
C PHE A 38 -0.28 0.23 8.55
N ALA A 39 0.86 0.57 9.15
CA ALA A 39 1.19 0.10 10.51
C ALA A 39 0.16 0.60 11.55
N LEU A 40 -0.40 1.80 11.36
CA LEU A 40 -1.44 2.37 12.21
C LEU A 40 -2.84 1.85 11.85
N ALA A 41 -3.18 1.86 10.56
CA ALA A 41 -4.53 1.52 10.09
C ALA A 41 -4.81 0.00 10.04
N CYS A 42 -3.76 -0.80 9.82
CA CYS A 42 -3.86 -2.25 9.62
C CYS A 42 -2.70 -2.98 10.33
N PRO A 43 -2.69 -3.03 11.67
CA PRO A 43 -1.64 -3.73 12.41
C PRO A 43 -1.57 -5.22 12.00
N GLY A 44 -0.36 -5.72 11.75
CA GLY A 44 -0.13 -7.11 11.35
C GLY A 44 -0.24 -7.38 9.84
N TYR A 45 -0.67 -6.40 9.04
CA TYR A 45 -0.65 -6.50 7.58
C TYR A 45 0.65 -5.96 6.99
N SER A 46 1.10 -6.57 5.89
CA SER A 46 2.26 -6.13 5.11
C SER A 46 1.85 -5.68 3.72
N ILE A 47 2.51 -4.66 3.19
CA ILE A 47 2.33 -4.20 1.81
C ILE A 47 3.03 -5.19 0.88
N VAL A 48 2.29 -5.81 -0.02
CA VAL A 48 2.85 -6.77 -0.99
C VAL A 48 2.84 -6.25 -2.43
N ARG A 49 1.99 -5.28 -2.74
CA ARG A 49 1.93 -4.66 -4.07
C ARG A 49 1.35 -3.26 -4.01
N VAL A 50 1.89 -2.37 -4.84
CA VAL A 50 1.45 -0.98 -5.00
C VAL A 50 1.13 -0.74 -6.47
N GLU A 51 -0.11 -0.34 -6.77
CA GLU A 51 -0.57 -0.07 -8.15
C GLU A 51 -1.63 1.02 -8.12
N TYR A 52 -1.32 2.23 -8.60
CA TYR A 52 -2.23 3.37 -8.52
C TYR A 52 -3.64 3.04 -9.05
N PRO A 53 -4.72 3.32 -8.29
CA PRO A 53 -4.77 4.02 -7.01
C PRO A 53 -4.78 3.10 -5.77
N TYR A 54 -4.46 1.82 -5.93
CA TYR A 54 -4.60 0.75 -4.95
C TYR A 54 -3.29 0.32 -4.28
N ILE A 55 -3.41 -0.09 -3.02
CA ILE A 55 -2.37 -0.76 -2.23
C ILE A 55 -2.92 -2.14 -1.85
N PHE A 56 -2.14 -3.18 -2.06
CA PHE A 56 -2.50 -4.54 -1.70
C PHE A 56 -1.73 -5.00 -0.46
N LEU A 57 -2.47 -5.54 0.49
CA LEU A 57 -1.98 -6.00 1.78
C LEU A 57 -2.19 -7.50 1.95
N GLN A 58 -1.32 -8.15 2.71
CA GLN A 58 -1.42 -9.54 3.14
C GLN A 58 -1.10 -9.69 4.62
#